data_AF-A0A2N0AN86-F1
#
_entry.id   AF-A0A2N0AN86-F1
#
_cell.length_a   1.000
_cell.length_b   1.000
_cell.length_c   1.000
_cell.angle_alpha   90.00
_cell.angle_beta   90.00
_cell.angle_gamma   90.00
#
_symmetry.space_group_name_H-M   'P 1'
#
loop_
_entity.id
_entity.type
_entity.pdbx_description
1 polymer ?
#
loop_
_entity_poly.entity_id
_entity_poly.type
_entity_poly.pdbx_seq_one_letter_code
_entity_poly.pdbx_strand_id
1 'polypeptide(L)'
;MDREQLEAFREELTKTFFFSILKDLSEIGETLTDFEVKVLIQNALSHSPDLQVEWGEMDRFGNSTLLVKYESNLLVIEVSPLINAIRILWNEYKSKEK
;
A
#
# COMPACT_ATOMS: atom_id res chain seq x y z
N MET A 1 -16.42 -6.32 16.15
CA MET A 1 -15.56 -7.53 16.14
C MET A 1 -15.08 -7.84 17.54
N ASP A 2 -15.03 -9.12 17.89
CA ASP A 2 -14.22 -9.56 19.03
C ASP A 2 -12.72 -9.52 18.66
N ARG A 3 -11.85 -9.80 19.65
CA ARG A 3 -10.40 -9.67 19.48
C ARG A 3 -9.82 -10.70 18.50
N GLU A 4 -10.34 -11.93 18.48
CA GLU A 4 -9.85 -12.99 17.59
C GLU A 4 -10.18 -12.66 16.14
N GLN A 5 -11.39 -12.16 15.87
CA GLN A 5 -11.79 -11.69 14.54
C GLN A 5 -10.92 -10.53 14.05
N LEU A 6 -10.52 -9.62 14.95
CA LEU A 6 -9.63 -8.52 14.61
C LEU A 6 -8.21 -8.97 14.29
N GLU A 7 -7.69 -9.94 15.03
CA GLU A 7 -6.37 -10.51 14.76
C GLU A 7 -6.37 -11.27 13.41
N ALA A 8 -7.41 -12.07 13.14
CA ALA A 8 -7.57 -12.78 11.87
C ALA A 8 -7.68 -11.82 10.67
N PHE A 9 -8.51 -10.77 10.79
CA PHE A 9 -8.64 -9.75 9.75
C PHE A 9 -7.31 -9.05 9.47
N ARG A 10 -6.58 -8.66 10.52
CA ARG A 10 -5.26 -8.02 10.36
C ARG A 10 -4.26 -8.94 9.68
N GLU A 11 -4.27 -10.22 10.01
CA GLU A 11 -3.38 -11.22 9.39
C GLU A 11 -3.73 -11.40 7.90
N GLU A 12 -5.01 -11.55 7.57
CA GLU A 12 -5.47 -11.68 6.18
C GLU A 12 -5.18 -10.43 5.35
N LEU A 13 -5.44 -9.25 5.89
CA LEU A 13 -5.12 -7.97 5.25
C LEU A 13 -3.62 -7.85 5.00
N THR A 14 -2.80 -8.19 6.00
CA THR A 14 -1.33 -8.12 5.89
C THR A 14 -0.82 -9.06 4.80
N LYS A 15 -1.32 -10.32 4.79
CA LYS A 15 -0.97 -11.30 3.75
C LYS A 15 -1.37 -10.80 2.37
N THR A 16 -2.63 -10.39 2.20
CA THR A 16 -3.17 -9.93 0.92
C THR A 16 -2.39 -8.74 0.38
N PHE A 17 -2.14 -7.74 1.23
CA PHE A 17 -1.36 -6.56 0.88
C PHE A 17 0.05 -6.95 0.42
N PHE A 18 0.76 -7.76 1.23
CA PHE A 18 2.14 -8.12 0.93
C PHE A 18 2.27 -8.96 -0.35
N PHE A 19 1.42 -9.96 -0.52
CA PHE A 19 1.43 -10.81 -1.72
C PHE A 19 1.03 -10.02 -2.97
N SER A 20 0.08 -9.09 -2.88
CA SER A 20 -0.29 -8.24 -4.02
C SER A 20 0.88 -7.37 -4.45
N ILE A 21 1.56 -6.71 -3.51
CA ILE A 21 2.73 -5.89 -3.84
C ILE A 21 3.82 -6.73 -4.51
N LEU A 22 4.16 -7.90 -3.95
CA LEU A 22 5.19 -8.76 -4.53
C LEU A 22 4.82 -9.26 -5.93
N LYS A 23 3.55 -9.62 -6.13
CA LYS A 23 3.05 -10.06 -7.44
C LYS A 23 3.20 -8.93 -8.46
N ASP A 24 2.69 -7.75 -8.14
CA ASP A 24 2.75 -6.61 -9.06
C ASP A 24 4.20 -6.22 -9.36
N LEU A 25 5.09 -6.22 -8.35
CA LEU A 25 6.53 -5.99 -8.55
C LEU A 25 7.15 -7.04 -9.48
N SER A 26 6.78 -8.31 -9.36
CA SER A 26 7.32 -9.39 -10.20
C SER A 26 6.99 -9.21 -11.68
N GLU A 27 5.92 -8.47 -12.00
CA GLU A 27 5.49 -8.16 -13.36
C GLU A 27 6.16 -6.89 -13.91
N ILE A 28 6.84 -6.11 -13.06
CA ILE A 28 7.52 -4.86 -13.42
C ILE A 28 8.98 -5.15 -13.79
N GLY A 29 9.36 -4.81 -15.03
CA GLY A 29 10.74 -4.97 -15.52
C GLY A 29 11.68 -3.82 -15.16
N GLU A 30 11.15 -2.71 -14.63
CA GLU A 30 11.84 -1.42 -14.57
C GLU A 30 11.93 -0.86 -13.15
N THR A 31 12.67 0.25 -12.99
CA THR A 31 12.71 1.02 -11.75
C THR A 31 11.40 1.79 -11.55
N LEU A 32 11.04 2.03 -10.29
CA LEU A 32 9.82 2.73 -9.89
C LEU A 32 10.05 4.18 -9.47
N THR A 33 9.07 5.00 -9.76
CA THR A 33 8.83 6.35 -9.25
C THR A 33 7.91 6.32 -8.04
N ASP A 34 7.83 7.43 -7.28
CA ASP A 34 6.89 7.55 -6.15
C ASP A 34 5.43 7.34 -6.59
N PHE A 35 5.07 7.81 -7.78
CA PHE A 35 3.72 7.65 -8.33
C PHE A 35 3.39 6.17 -8.57
N GLU A 36 4.29 5.41 -9.18
CA GLU A 36 4.06 3.98 -9.43
C GLU A 36 3.94 3.21 -8.13
N VAL A 37 4.75 3.54 -7.12
CA VAL A 37 4.62 2.93 -5.78
C VAL A 37 3.27 3.28 -5.13
N LYS A 38 2.77 4.51 -5.29
CA LYS A 38 1.42 4.86 -4.83
C LYS A 38 0.34 4.00 -5.50
N VAL A 39 0.44 3.79 -6.81
CA VAL A 39 -0.49 2.92 -7.55
C VAL A 39 -0.44 1.49 -7.01
N LEU A 40 0.75 0.94 -6.76
CA LEU A 40 0.92 -0.39 -6.17
C LEU A 40 0.23 -0.53 -4.81
N ILE A 41 0.46 0.43 -3.91
CA ILE A 41 -0.14 0.42 -2.57
C ILE A 41 -1.67 0.48 -2.66
N GLN A 42 -2.20 1.36 -3.51
CA GLN A 42 -3.65 1.50 -3.68
C GLN A 42 -4.28 0.24 -4.27
N ASN A 43 -3.69 -0.34 -5.30
CA ASN A 43 -4.16 -1.60 -5.90
C ASN A 43 -4.14 -2.74 -4.87
N ALA A 44 -3.04 -2.88 -4.12
CA ALA A 44 -2.89 -3.92 -3.11
C ALA A 44 -3.96 -3.84 -2.02
N LEU A 45 -4.25 -2.64 -1.51
CA LEU A 45 -5.29 -2.45 -0.49
C LEU A 45 -6.71 -2.62 -1.05
N SER A 46 -6.92 -2.29 -2.33
CA SER A 46 -8.23 -2.43 -3.00
C SER A 46 -8.65 -3.88 -3.22
N HIS A 47 -7.75 -4.86 -3.03
CA HIS A 47 -8.10 -6.28 -3.02
C HIS A 47 -8.90 -6.69 -1.77
N SER A 48 -8.89 -5.89 -0.71
CA SER A 48 -9.74 -6.11 0.45
C SER A 48 -11.11 -5.47 0.21
N PRO A 49 -12.19 -6.25 0.05
CA PRO A 49 -13.52 -5.71 -0.30
C PRO A 49 -14.12 -4.82 0.80
N ASP A 50 -13.62 -4.95 2.03
CA ASP A 50 -14.10 -4.19 3.19
C ASP A 50 -13.42 -2.82 3.32
N LEU A 51 -12.41 -2.53 2.48
CA LEU A 51 -11.68 -1.27 2.48
C LEU A 51 -12.10 -0.38 1.32
N GLN A 52 -12.37 0.88 1.61
CA GLN A 52 -12.37 1.93 0.59
C GLN A 52 -11.10 2.77 0.76
N VAL A 53 -10.33 2.89 -0.32
CA VAL A 53 -8.98 3.44 -0.28
C VAL A 53 -8.86 4.54 -1.31
N GLU A 54 -8.50 5.74 -0.84
CA GLU A 54 -8.24 6.90 -1.68
C GLU A 54 -7.03 7.68 -1.18
N TRP A 55 -6.42 8.44 -2.09
CA TRP A 55 -5.37 9.40 -1.72
C TRP A 55 -6.02 10.68 -1.21
N GLY A 56 -5.57 11.17 -0.06
CA GLY A 56 -5.98 12.47 0.46
C GLY A 56 -5.53 13.59 -0.47
N GLU A 57 -6.34 14.64 -0.55
CA GLU A 57 -6.01 15.85 -1.33
C GLU A 57 -4.71 16.47 -0.78
N MET A 58 -3.78 16.79 -1.69
CA MET A 58 -2.42 17.22 -1.33
C MET A 58 -2.39 18.50 -0.48
N ASP A 59 -3.31 19.43 -0.75
CA ASP A 59 -3.47 20.71 -0.05
C ASP A 59 -4.00 20.55 1.38
N ARG A 60 -4.73 19.45 1.66
CA ARG A 60 -5.34 19.19 2.97
C ARG A 60 -4.58 18.18 3.81
N PHE A 61 -4.08 17.12 3.19
CA PHE A 61 -3.51 15.97 3.89
C PHE A 61 -2.02 15.75 3.60
N GLY A 62 -1.44 16.52 2.68
CA GLY A 62 -0.07 16.33 2.21
C GLY A 62 0.03 15.32 1.07
N ASN A 63 1.22 15.20 0.48
CA ASN A 63 1.43 14.47 -0.77
C ASN A 63 1.14 12.96 -0.67
N SER A 64 1.40 12.34 0.47
CA SER A 64 1.46 10.88 0.60
C SER A 64 0.63 10.39 1.77
N THR A 65 -0.62 10.85 1.85
CA THR A 65 -1.57 10.42 2.87
C THR A 65 -2.67 9.57 2.24
N LEU A 66 -2.87 8.36 2.78
CA LEU A 66 -3.99 7.48 2.44
C LEU A 66 -5.16 7.72 3.37
N LEU A 67 -6.34 7.78 2.79
CA LEU A 67 -7.62 7.72 3.49
C LEU A 67 -8.16 6.31 3.31
N VAL A 68 -8.26 5.57 4.42
CA VAL A 68 -8.74 4.19 4.43
C VAL A 68 -10.01 4.16 5.27
N LYS A 69 -11.14 3.91 4.61
CA LYS A 69 -12.41 3.71 5.30
C LYS A 69 -12.64 2.23 5.52
N TYR A 70 -12.95 1.88 6.76
CA TYR A 70 -13.35 0.55 7.18
C TYR A 70 -14.59 0.67 8.07
N GLU A 71 -15.69 0.05 7.64
CA GLU A 71 -17.01 0.23 8.25
C GLU A 71 -17.37 1.72 8.44
N SER A 72 -17.53 2.17 9.69
CA SER A 72 -17.84 3.54 10.08
C SER A 72 -16.61 4.39 10.43
N ASN A 73 -15.40 3.82 10.32
CA ASN A 73 -14.15 4.47 10.72
C ASN A 73 -13.38 4.96 9.51
N LEU A 74 -12.82 6.17 9.62
CA LEU A 74 -11.87 6.72 8.66
C LEU A 74 -10.48 6.76 9.30
N LEU A 75 -9.53 6.08 8.68
CA LEU A 75 -8.13 6.10 9.04
C LEU A 75 -7.38 7.03 8.09
N VAL A 76 -6.57 7.92 8.66
CA VAL A 76 -5.70 8.84 7.93
C VAL A 76 -4.27 8.38 8.16
N ILE A 77 -3.61 7.91 7.11
CA ILE A 77 -2.32 7.23 7.21
C ILE A 77 -1.29 7.98 6.37
N GLU A 78 -0.28 8.54 7.03
CA GLU A 78 0.90 9.08 6.35
C GLU A 78 1.79 7.91 5.89
N VAL A 79 2.03 7.79 4.59
CA VAL A 79 2.67 6.62 3.98
C VAL A 79 3.98 6.93 3.24
N SER A 80 4.55 8.12 3.38
CA SER A 80 5.86 8.44 2.79
C SER A 80 6.95 7.44 3.18
N PRO A 81 7.04 6.94 4.44
CA PRO A 81 8.04 5.93 4.80
C PRO A 81 7.90 4.64 4.00
N LEU A 82 6.66 4.20 3.77
CA LEU A 82 6.38 2.97 3.01
C LEU A 82 6.70 3.16 1.52
N ILE A 83 6.30 4.30 0.94
CA ILE A 83 6.60 4.64 -0.45
C ILE A 83 8.11 4.64 -0.67
N ASN A 84 8.85 5.31 0.20
CA ASN A 84 10.31 5.37 0.12
C ASN A 84 10.95 3.99 0.28
N ALA A 85 10.49 3.17 1.23
CA ALA A 85 11.03 1.84 1.44
C ALA A 85 10.88 0.95 0.20
N ILE A 86 9.68 0.88 -0.38
CA ILE A 86 9.42 0.08 -1.59
C ILE A 86 10.28 0.59 -2.75
N ARG A 87 10.28 1.90 -3.00
CA ARG A 87 11.03 2.50 -4.11
C ARG A 87 12.53 2.22 -4.02
N ILE A 88 13.13 2.47 -2.86
CA ILE A 88 14.58 2.30 -2.66
C ILE A 88 14.94 0.82 -2.83
N LEU A 89 14.25 -0.08 -2.12
CA LEU A 89 14.57 -1.51 -2.15
C LEU A 89 14.43 -2.10 -3.56
N TRP A 90 13.34 -1.75 -4.26
CA TRP A 90 13.11 -2.25 -5.61
C TRP A 90 14.11 -1.71 -6.62
N ASN A 91 14.38 -0.41 -6.59
CA ASN A 91 15.31 0.20 -7.53
C ASN A 91 16.75 -0.27 -7.31
N GLU A 92 17.14 -0.50 -6.05
CA GLU A 92 18.41 -1.13 -5.71
C GLU A 92 18.48 -2.56 -6.23
N TYR A 93 17.43 -3.37 -6.03
CA TYR A 93 17.34 -4.72 -6.58
C TYR A 93 17.50 -4.71 -8.11
N LYS A 94 16.73 -3.88 -8.82
CA LYS A 94 16.80 -3.75 -10.28
C LYS A 94 18.12 -3.22 -10.80
N SER A 95 18.80 -2.36 -10.04
CA SER A 95 20.12 -1.86 -10.42
C SER A 95 21.20 -2.94 -10.40
N LYS A 96 21.02 -4.00 -9.59
CA LYS A 96 21.94 -5.15 -9.49
C LYS A 96 21.65 -6.24 -10.51
N GLU A 97 20.45 -6.27 -11.09
CA GLU A 97 20.09 -7.18 -12.19
C GLU A 97 20.60 -6.71 -13.57
N LYS A 98 21.07 -5.45 -13.67
CA LYS A 98 21.70 -4.89 -14.87
C LYS A 98 23.20 -5.22 -14.93
#